data_AF-A0A960QPQ1-F1
#
_entry.id   AF-A0A960QPQ1-F1
#
_cell.length_a   1.000
_cell.length_b   1.000
_cell.length_c   1.000
_cell.angle_alpha   90.00
_cell.angle_beta   90.00
_cell.angle_gamma   90.00
#
_symmetry.space_group_name_H-M   'P 1'
#
loop_
_entity.id
_entity.type
_entity.pdbx_description
1 polymer ?
#
loop_
_entity_poly.entity_id
_entity_poly.type
_entity_poly.pdbx_seq_one_letter_code
_entity_poly.pdbx_strand_id
1 'polypeptide(L)'
;MRKLSSFFLLSFSLITTLFATYEPPSCGYDSQDRATKVYYEAFDRAVEFVKMNQIEGDIVEFGTLEGFTASIFAKLIAQYKMNSSLHLFDSFEGFPEITSKVDLNSYEVKDYKVWQSGGMALNANIPELIKSKLQTIIPLELVHIHKGYFSETFKEGTLQSKPSIVHVDCDLYQSAKEVLSNLFKYDLVQDGMIILFDDYNCGRANPKFGERRALKEVMDENPNFSHSLFFYYGWHGAAFIIHKEDKEG
;
A
#
# COMPACT_ATOMS: atom_id res chain seq x y z
N MET A 1 -46.40 -4.16 -65.83
CA MET A 1 -45.12 -3.45 -66.02
C MET A 1 -44.50 -3.31 -64.62
N ARG A 2 -43.44 -4.08 -64.30
CA ARG A 2 -42.03 -3.63 -64.17
C ARG A 2 -41.90 -2.42 -63.21
N LYS A 3 -41.06 -2.36 -62.17
CA LYS A 3 -39.91 -3.16 -61.69
C LYS A 3 -39.40 -2.46 -60.40
N LEU A 4 -38.84 -3.23 -59.44
CA LEU A 4 -37.64 -2.96 -58.58
C LEU A 4 -37.63 -1.68 -57.71
N SER A 5 -37.06 -1.60 -56.50
CA SER A 5 -35.92 -2.30 -55.90
C SER A 5 -35.88 -2.13 -54.36
N SER A 6 -35.38 -3.19 -53.71
CA SER A 6 -34.70 -3.28 -52.40
C SER A 6 -34.03 -2.00 -51.89
N PHE A 7 -34.05 -1.76 -50.57
CA PHE A 7 -32.80 -1.66 -49.78
C PHE A 7 -33.05 -1.94 -48.29
N PHE A 8 -32.25 -2.89 -47.79
CA PHE A 8 -31.97 -3.19 -46.39
C PHE A 8 -31.63 -1.93 -45.59
N LEU A 9 -32.14 -1.80 -44.36
CA LEU A 9 -31.47 -1.04 -43.30
C LEU A 9 -31.15 -1.99 -42.16
N LEU A 10 -29.85 -2.33 -42.13
CA LEU A 10 -29.19 -3.11 -41.09
C LEU A 10 -29.35 -2.45 -39.71
N SER A 11 -29.40 -3.33 -38.73
CA SER A 11 -29.09 -3.12 -37.31
C SER A 11 -28.07 -2.00 -37.04
N PHE A 12 -28.50 -0.96 -36.33
CA PHE A 12 -27.56 -0.10 -35.60
C PHE A 12 -27.21 -0.77 -34.27
N SER A 13 -26.14 -1.56 -34.31
CA SER A 13 -25.28 -1.79 -33.15
C SER A 13 -24.66 -0.43 -32.80
N LEU A 14 -25.17 0.24 -31.77
CA LEU A 14 -24.44 1.35 -31.16
C LEU A 14 -23.34 0.74 -30.29
N ILE A 15 -22.17 0.66 -30.91
CA ILE A 15 -20.87 0.48 -30.30
C ILE A 15 -20.77 1.41 -29.09
N THR A 16 -20.78 0.80 -27.91
CA THR A 16 -20.42 1.41 -26.64
C THR A 16 -18.99 1.92 -26.81
N THR A 17 -18.85 3.22 -27.00
CA THR A 17 -17.54 3.86 -27.05
C THR A 17 -16.99 3.81 -25.64
N LEU A 18 -16.13 2.83 -25.39
CA LEU A 18 -15.33 2.69 -24.20
C LEU A 18 -14.44 3.94 -24.10
N PHE A 19 -14.83 4.92 -23.30
CA PHE A 19 -13.88 5.90 -22.81
C PHE A 19 -12.94 5.15 -21.88
N ALA A 20 -11.81 4.71 -22.42
CA ALA A 20 -10.65 4.43 -21.59
C ALA A 20 -10.28 5.76 -20.94
N THR A 21 -10.62 5.92 -19.66
CA THR A 21 -10.08 6.97 -18.83
C THR A 21 -8.57 6.80 -18.86
N TYR A 22 -7.87 7.77 -19.45
CA TYR A 22 -6.43 7.88 -19.33
C TYR A 22 -6.15 8.17 -17.85
N GLU A 23 -5.94 7.11 -17.07
CA GLU A 23 -5.40 7.22 -15.73
C GLU A 23 -3.91 7.55 -15.88
N PRO A 24 -3.42 8.64 -15.26
CA PRO A 24 -2.01 8.96 -15.30
C PRO A 24 -1.20 7.79 -14.74
N PRO A 25 0.03 7.56 -15.24
CA PRO A 25 0.89 6.53 -14.70
C PRO A 25 0.98 6.63 -13.18
N SER A 26 0.79 5.50 -12.49
CA SER A 26 1.07 5.38 -11.06
C SER A 26 2.48 5.90 -10.79
N CYS A 27 2.67 6.58 -9.65
CA CYS A 27 3.97 7.08 -9.20
C CYS A 27 5.08 6.04 -9.48
N GLY A 28 6.05 6.38 -10.34
CA GLY A 28 7.22 5.53 -10.63
C GLY A 28 7.17 4.58 -11.85
N TYR A 29 6.03 4.43 -12.56
CA TYR A 29 5.96 3.57 -13.76
C TYR A 29 5.29 4.23 -14.97
N ASP A 30 5.93 4.17 -16.14
CA ASP A 30 5.39 4.71 -17.40
C ASP A 30 4.10 4.00 -17.91
N SER A 31 3.68 2.90 -17.29
CA SER A 31 2.43 2.20 -17.65
C SER A 31 1.77 1.48 -16.47
N GLN A 32 0.43 1.56 -16.44
CA GLN A 32 -0.40 0.87 -15.44
C GLN A 32 -0.22 -0.66 -15.48
N ASP A 33 0.00 -1.23 -16.67
CA ASP A 33 0.27 -2.66 -16.85
C ASP A 33 1.57 -3.09 -16.15
N ARG A 34 2.62 -2.26 -16.23
CA ARG A 34 3.89 -2.53 -15.56
C ARG A 34 3.73 -2.44 -14.05
N ALA A 35 3.07 -1.39 -13.56
CA ALA A 35 2.77 -1.24 -12.14
C ALA A 35 2.01 -2.47 -11.64
N THR A 36 0.91 -2.84 -12.29
CA THR A 36 0.10 -4.01 -11.94
C THR A 36 0.92 -5.28 -11.84
N LYS A 37 1.81 -5.56 -12.80
CA LYS A 37 2.67 -6.76 -12.75
C LYS A 37 3.64 -6.73 -11.58
N VAL A 38 4.27 -5.58 -11.32
CA VAL A 38 5.25 -5.46 -10.23
C VAL A 38 4.58 -5.61 -8.87
N TYR A 39 3.52 -4.86 -8.62
CA TYR A 39 2.81 -4.89 -7.34
C TYR A 39 2.12 -6.23 -7.10
N TYR A 40 1.49 -6.82 -8.13
CA TYR A 40 0.87 -8.12 -7.99
C TYR A 40 1.90 -9.19 -7.65
N GLU A 41 3.02 -9.28 -8.37
CA GLU A 41 4.09 -10.24 -8.08
C GLU A 41 4.66 -10.05 -6.67
N ALA A 42 4.88 -8.81 -6.24
CA ALA A 42 5.40 -8.52 -4.90
C ALA A 42 4.44 -8.99 -3.80
N PHE A 43 3.16 -8.63 -3.91
CA PHE A 43 2.17 -8.96 -2.89
C PHE A 43 1.78 -10.44 -2.92
N ASP A 44 1.72 -11.06 -4.10
CA ASP A 44 1.48 -12.49 -4.26
C ASP A 44 2.58 -13.31 -3.57
N ARG A 45 3.86 -12.95 -3.78
CA ARG A 45 4.99 -13.57 -3.07
C ARG A 45 4.94 -13.38 -1.56
N ALA A 46 4.51 -12.21 -1.08
CA ALA A 46 4.36 -11.96 0.36
C ALA A 46 3.23 -12.81 0.96
N VAL A 47 2.06 -12.85 0.31
CA VAL A 47 0.91 -13.65 0.72
C VAL A 47 1.25 -15.15 0.68
N GLU A 48 1.94 -15.61 -0.37
CA GLU A 48 2.41 -16.98 -0.48
C GLU A 48 3.35 -17.34 0.69
N PHE A 49 4.32 -16.49 1.00
CA PHE A 49 5.25 -16.73 2.11
C PHE A 49 4.52 -16.86 3.44
N VAL A 50 3.66 -15.91 3.81
CA VAL A 50 2.95 -15.96 5.10
C VAL A 50 1.99 -17.14 5.15
N LYS A 51 1.32 -17.46 4.04
CA LYS A 51 0.39 -18.59 3.96
C LYS A 51 1.11 -19.93 4.12
N MET A 52 2.21 -20.13 3.40
CA MET A 52 2.93 -21.41 3.42
C MET A 52 3.68 -21.66 4.73
N ASN A 53 4.08 -20.58 5.42
CA ASN A 53 4.71 -20.67 6.73
C ASN A 53 3.71 -20.51 7.90
N GLN A 54 2.41 -20.46 7.62
CA GLN A 54 1.34 -20.37 8.64
C GLN A 54 1.47 -19.17 9.57
N ILE A 55 1.95 -18.04 9.05
CA ILE A 55 2.01 -16.78 9.78
C ILE A 55 0.62 -16.15 9.70
N GLU A 56 -0.14 -16.29 10.78
CA GLU A 56 -1.51 -15.75 10.88
C GLU A 56 -1.48 -14.24 11.19
N GLY A 57 -2.52 -13.54 10.71
CA GLY A 57 -2.67 -12.11 10.97
C GLY A 57 -3.28 -11.34 9.83
N ASP A 58 -3.67 -10.10 10.14
CA ASP A 58 -4.27 -9.18 9.19
C ASP A 58 -3.27 -8.63 8.15
N ILE A 59 -3.79 -8.07 7.06
CA ILE A 59 -3.01 -7.31 6.09
C ILE A 59 -3.29 -5.83 6.32
N VAL A 60 -2.25 -5.03 6.49
CA VAL A 60 -2.36 -3.61 6.82
C VAL A 60 -1.60 -2.77 5.81
N GLU A 61 -2.24 -1.73 5.29
CA GLU A 61 -1.66 -0.75 4.37
C GLU A 61 -1.70 0.66 4.98
N PHE A 62 -0.57 1.37 4.90
CA PHE A 62 -0.41 2.76 5.32
C PHE A 62 -0.12 3.63 4.11
N GLY A 63 -1.10 4.43 3.70
CA GLY A 63 -1.16 5.11 2.41
C GLY A 63 -1.94 4.25 1.41
N THR A 64 -3.23 4.56 1.26
CA THR A 64 -4.18 3.80 0.44
C THR A 64 -4.50 4.51 -0.88
N LEU A 65 -4.45 5.85 -0.88
CA LEU A 65 -4.81 6.70 -2.01
C LEU A 65 -6.19 6.31 -2.60
N GLU A 66 -6.25 5.95 -3.88
CA GLU A 66 -7.47 5.51 -4.58
C GLU A 66 -7.71 3.99 -4.49
N GLY A 67 -6.90 3.26 -3.71
CA GLY A 67 -7.09 1.84 -3.40
C GLY A 67 -6.63 0.88 -4.50
N PHE A 68 -5.60 1.26 -5.28
CA PHE A 68 -5.02 0.38 -6.30
C PHE A 68 -4.40 -0.89 -5.69
N THR A 69 -3.46 -0.73 -4.76
CA THR A 69 -2.78 -1.79 -4.01
C THR A 69 -3.74 -2.54 -3.09
N ALA A 70 -4.64 -1.83 -2.39
CA ALA A 70 -5.75 -2.44 -1.64
C ALA A 70 -6.58 -3.43 -2.47
N SER A 71 -6.83 -3.11 -3.75
CA SER A 71 -7.56 -4.01 -4.66
C SER A 71 -6.77 -5.27 -5.00
N ILE A 72 -5.44 -5.20 -5.02
CA ILE A 72 -4.57 -6.37 -5.21
C ILE A 72 -4.61 -7.25 -3.95
N PHE A 73 -4.43 -6.67 -2.77
CA PHE A 73 -4.52 -7.41 -1.51
C PHE A 73 -5.87 -8.12 -1.34
N ALA A 74 -7.00 -7.44 -1.63
CA ALA A 74 -8.31 -8.07 -1.58
C ALA A 74 -8.43 -9.30 -2.50
N LYS A 75 -7.88 -9.21 -3.73
CA LYS A 75 -7.86 -10.35 -4.65
C LYS A 75 -7.02 -11.51 -4.11
N LEU A 76 -5.87 -11.21 -3.53
CA LEU A 76 -4.97 -12.23 -2.95
C LEU A 76 -5.58 -12.88 -1.71
N ILE A 77 -6.24 -12.11 -0.84
CA ILE A 77 -7.02 -12.63 0.30
C ILE A 77 -8.05 -13.65 -0.20
N ALA A 78 -8.83 -13.30 -1.23
CA ALA A 78 -9.82 -14.21 -1.82
C ALA A 78 -9.18 -15.44 -2.47
N GLN A 79 -8.12 -15.25 -3.25
CA GLN A 79 -7.41 -16.30 -3.99
C GLN A 79 -6.80 -17.35 -3.07
N TYR A 80 -6.10 -16.92 -2.01
CA TYR A 80 -5.45 -17.81 -1.04
C TYR A 80 -6.37 -18.25 0.10
N LYS A 81 -7.63 -17.78 0.10
CA LYS A 81 -8.62 -18.01 1.17
C LYS A 81 -8.01 -17.67 2.53
N MET A 82 -7.45 -16.47 2.62
CA MET A 82 -6.86 -15.95 3.85
C MET A 82 -7.96 -15.69 4.88
N ASN A 83 -7.68 -15.95 6.15
CA ASN A 83 -8.51 -15.55 7.27
C ASN A 83 -7.95 -14.24 7.86
N SER A 84 -7.87 -13.22 7.02
CA SER A 84 -7.22 -11.94 7.33
C SER A 84 -8.19 -10.81 6.99
N SER A 85 -8.31 -9.84 7.89
CA SER A 85 -8.88 -8.55 7.57
C SER A 85 -7.88 -7.69 6.79
N LEU A 86 -8.40 -6.76 5.98
CA LEU A 86 -7.67 -5.74 5.24
C LEU A 86 -7.91 -4.38 5.89
N HIS A 87 -6.87 -3.82 6.50
CA HIS A 87 -6.90 -2.51 7.14
C HIS A 87 -6.19 -1.48 6.27
N LEU A 88 -6.90 -0.39 5.95
CA LEU A 88 -6.45 0.66 5.04
C LEU A 88 -6.39 1.98 5.80
N PHE A 89 -5.19 2.48 6.07
CA PHE A 89 -4.95 3.74 6.77
C PHE A 89 -4.57 4.82 5.78
N ASP A 90 -5.33 5.92 5.76
CA ASP A 90 -5.02 7.09 4.94
C ASP A 90 -5.72 8.34 5.51
N SER A 91 -5.09 9.51 5.37
CA SER A 91 -5.76 10.76 5.72
C SER A 91 -6.91 11.06 4.76
N PHE A 92 -6.75 10.68 3.48
CA PHE A 92 -7.50 11.16 2.31
C PHE A 92 -7.46 12.69 2.13
N GLU A 93 -6.66 13.37 2.96
CA GLU A 93 -6.45 14.81 3.00
C GLU A 93 -5.03 15.19 2.54
N GLY A 94 -4.26 14.20 2.10
CA GLY A 94 -2.91 14.36 1.59
C GLY A 94 -1.84 14.27 2.69
N PHE A 95 -0.63 14.69 2.35
CA PHE A 95 0.51 14.65 3.26
C PHE A 95 0.31 15.55 4.48
N PRO A 96 0.76 15.11 5.68
CA PRO A 96 0.70 15.94 6.88
C PRO A 96 1.61 17.17 6.76
N GLU A 97 1.57 18.03 7.78
CA GLU A 97 2.59 19.06 7.94
C GLU A 97 3.99 18.42 8.00
N ILE A 98 4.89 18.85 7.12
CA ILE A 98 6.26 18.33 7.04
C ILE A 98 7.12 19.08 8.07
N THR A 99 7.32 18.46 9.23
CA THR A 99 8.06 19.06 10.36
C THR A 99 9.43 18.42 10.57
N SER A 100 9.64 17.22 10.02
CA SER A 100 10.89 16.49 10.11
C SER A 100 12.01 17.15 9.32
N LYS A 101 13.16 17.36 9.97
CA LYS A 101 14.38 17.83 9.29
C LYS A 101 14.90 16.84 8.25
N VAL A 102 14.58 15.55 8.38
CA VAL A 102 14.98 14.54 7.39
C VAL A 102 14.24 14.79 6.10
N ASP A 103 12.92 14.97 6.20
CA ASP A 103 12.04 15.24 5.05
C ASP A 103 12.32 16.61 4.45
N LEU A 104 12.45 17.66 5.25
CA LEU A 104 12.79 19.01 4.77
C LEU A 104 14.14 19.07 4.01
N ASN A 105 15.02 18.08 4.18
CA ASN A 105 16.29 17.97 3.47
C ASN A 105 16.33 16.82 2.45
N SER A 106 15.24 16.08 2.26
CA SER A 106 15.15 15.03 1.24
C SER A 106 15.12 15.64 -0.16
N TYR A 107 15.47 14.84 -1.16
CA TYR A 107 15.47 15.31 -2.54
C TYR A 107 14.05 15.63 -3.00
N GLU A 108 13.08 14.82 -2.60
CA GLU A 108 11.68 14.87 -3.02
C GLU A 108 10.98 16.13 -2.51
N VAL A 109 11.28 16.57 -1.28
CA VAL A 109 10.73 17.80 -0.69
C VAL A 109 11.55 19.02 -1.10
N LYS A 110 12.88 18.97 -0.96
CA LYS A 110 13.75 20.14 -1.11
C LYS A 110 14.09 20.48 -2.56
N ASP A 111 14.53 19.49 -3.32
CA ASP A 111 15.13 19.68 -4.65
C ASP A 111 14.08 19.51 -5.75
N TYR A 112 13.29 18.43 -5.70
CA TYR A 112 12.29 18.07 -6.69
C TYR A 112 10.94 18.74 -6.42
N LYS A 113 10.63 19.03 -5.16
CA LYS A 113 9.38 19.68 -4.69
C LYS A 113 8.12 18.93 -5.15
N VAL A 114 8.18 17.61 -5.16
CA VAL A 114 7.05 16.73 -5.52
C VAL A 114 6.20 16.39 -4.30
N TRP A 115 6.77 16.46 -3.11
CA TRP A 115 6.06 16.23 -1.85
C TRP A 115 5.96 17.52 -1.04
N GLN A 116 4.73 17.90 -0.71
CA GLN A 116 4.39 19.09 0.06
C GLN A 116 3.15 18.82 0.91
N SER A 117 3.01 19.49 2.06
CA SER A 117 1.84 19.35 2.92
C SER A 117 0.52 19.62 2.18
N GLY A 118 -0.48 18.76 2.41
CA GLY A 118 -1.75 18.73 1.68
C GLY A 118 -1.65 18.25 0.22
N GLY A 119 -0.45 17.92 -0.27
CA GLY A 119 -0.28 17.25 -1.55
C GLY A 119 -0.93 15.87 -1.54
N MET A 120 -1.41 15.41 -2.70
CA MET A 120 -2.14 14.14 -2.86
C MET A 120 -3.50 14.07 -2.15
N ALA A 121 -4.07 15.20 -1.73
CA ALA A 121 -5.43 15.23 -1.16
C ALA A 121 -6.47 14.75 -2.17
N LEU A 122 -7.46 14.00 -1.67
CA LEU A 122 -8.47 13.35 -2.49
C LEU A 122 -9.87 13.91 -2.23
N ASN A 123 -10.79 13.57 -3.13
CA ASN A 123 -12.19 13.90 -2.91
C ASN A 123 -12.74 13.12 -1.71
N ALA A 124 -13.65 13.75 -0.96
CA ALA A 124 -14.18 13.19 0.29
C ALA A 124 -14.89 11.84 0.14
N ASN A 125 -15.32 11.47 -1.08
CA ASN A 125 -16.03 10.24 -1.41
C ASN A 125 -15.13 9.05 -1.79
N ILE A 126 -13.80 9.22 -1.87
CA ILE A 126 -12.88 8.13 -2.21
C ILE A 126 -12.98 6.94 -1.24
N PRO A 127 -13.06 7.12 0.10
CA PRO A 127 -13.22 5.99 1.03
C PRO A 127 -14.44 5.11 0.69
N GLU A 128 -15.58 5.72 0.35
CA GLU A 128 -16.79 4.99 -0.03
C GLU A 128 -16.64 4.27 -1.37
N LEU A 129 -15.91 4.86 -2.33
CA LEU A 129 -15.61 4.22 -3.61
C LEU A 129 -14.70 3.02 -3.44
N ILE A 130 -13.65 3.13 -2.62
CA ILE A 130 -12.78 1.99 -2.27
C ILE A 130 -13.61 0.90 -1.63
N LYS A 131 -14.40 1.22 -0.61
CA LYS A 131 -15.27 0.25 0.06
C LYS A 131 -16.22 -0.44 -0.92
N SER A 132 -16.81 0.33 -1.84
CA SER A 132 -17.73 -0.18 -2.86
C SER A 132 -17.05 -1.11 -3.87
N LYS A 133 -15.78 -0.84 -4.20
CA LYS A 133 -14.95 -1.69 -5.07
C LYS A 133 -14.52 -2.98 -4.35
N LEU A 134 -14.06 -2.88 -3.10
CA LEU A 134 -13.50 -4.03 -2.37
C LEU A 134 -14.57 -5.03 -1.95
N GLN A 135 -15.79 -4.58 -1.63
CA GLN A 135 -16.90 -5.48 -1.29
C GLN A 135 -17.33 -6.39 -2.47
N THR A 136 -16.93 -6.11 -3.70
CA THR A 136 -17.17 -7.01 -4.84
C THR A 136 -16.14 -8.14 -4.93
N ILE A 137 -15.11 -8.11 -4.07
CA ILE A 137 -13.95 -9.03 -4.11
C ILE A 137 -13.91 -9.88 -2.84
N ILE A 138 -14.05 -9.25 -1.66
CA ILE A 138 -14.06 -9.90 -0.35
C ILE A 138 -15.27 -9.44 0.48
N PRO A 139 -15.71 -10.23 1.47
CA PRO A 139 -16.77 -9.81 2.39
C PRO A 139 -16.46 -8.47 3.05
N LEU A 140 -17.47 -7.61 3.15
CA LEU A 140 -17.30 -6.22 3.59
C LEU A 140 -16.83 -6.11 5.04
N GLU A 141 -17.17 -7.08 5.87
CA GLU A 141 -16.73 -7.21 7.26
C GLU A 141 -15.22 -7.38 7.42
N LEU A 142 -14.52 -7.81 6.37
CA LEU A 142 -13.06 -7.92 6.34
C LEU A 142 -12.38 -6.61 5.92
N VAL A 143 -13.12 -5.58 5.50
CA VAL A 143 -12.56 -4.32 4.99
C VAL A 143 -12.73 -3.22 6.03
N HIS A 144 -11.60 -2.70 6.53
CA HIS A 144 -11.57 -1.62 7.52
C HIS A 144 -10.81 -0.43 6.97
N ILE A 145 -11.52 0.68 6.71
CA ILE A 145 -10.92 1.95 6.27
C ILE A 145 -10.82 2.89 7.47
N HIS A 146 -9.61 3.36 7.74
CA HIS A 146 -9.27 4.25 8.86
C HIS A 146 -8.93 5.63 8.29
N LYS A 147 -9.95 6.47 8.15
CA LYS A 147 -9.82 7.83 7.61
C LYS A 147 -9.29 8.80 8.67
N GLY A 148 -8.14 9.41 8.39
CA GLY A 148 -7.46 10.39 9.24
C GLY A 148 -5.96 10.14 9.28
N TYR A 149 -5.19 11.12 9.76
CA TYR A 149 -3.74 10.95 9.85
C TYR A 149 -3.38 9.77 10.77
N PHE A 150 -2.22 9.13 10.55
CA PHE A 150 -1.80 7.99 11.36
C PHE A 150 -1.76 8.33 12.86
N SER A 151 -1.39 9.57 13.18
CA SER A 151 -1.41 10.14 14.53
C SER A 151 -2.80 10.26 15.15
N GLU A 152 -3.86 10.01 14.41
CA GLU A 152 -5.26 10.05 14.86
C GLU A 152 -5.87 8.65 14.83
N THR A 153 -5.52 7.85 13.82
CA THR A 153 -6.20 6.60 13.49
C THR A 153 -5.42 5.35 13.93
N PHE A 154 -4.09 5.36 13.85
CA PHE A 154 -3.28 4.21 14.24
C PHE A 154 -2.88 4.32 15.72
N LYS A 155 -3.74 3.78 16.58
CA LYS A 155 -3.65 3.83 18.04
C LYS A 155 -3.60 2.42 18.63
N GLU A 156 -3.25 2.36 19.92
CA GLU A 156 -3.32 1.12 20.69
C GLU A 156 -4.74 0.56 20.63
N GLY A 157 -4.88 -0.71 20.26
CA GLY A 157 -6.17 -1.36 20.10
C GLY A 157 -6.91 -1.04 18.79
N THR A 158 -6.37 -0.22 17.87
CA THR A 158 -6.99 -0.06 16.55
C THR A 158 -7.01 -1.40 15.78
N LEU A 159 -5.91 -2.16 15.86
CA LEU A 159 -5.83 -3.52 15.34
C LEU A 159 -6.09 -4.52 16.47
N GLN A 160 -6.97 -5.48 16.23
CA GLN A 160 -7.34 -6.53 17.20
C GLN A 160 -6.46 -7.78 17.07
N SER A 161 -5.77 -7.94 15.94
CA SER A 161 -4.82 -9.00 15.70
C SER A 161 -3.48 -8.43 15.21
N LYS A 162 -2.39 -9.18 15.38
CA LYS A 162 -1.10 -8.79 14.82
C LYS A 162 -1.15 -8.94 13.30
N PRO A 163 -0.65 -7.98 12.52
CA PRO A 163 -0.58 -8.14 11.06
C PRO A 163 0.44 -9.21 10.67
N SER A 164 0.11 -10.00 9.65
CA SER A 164 1.06 -10.90 8.97
C SER A 164 1.84 -10.16 7.88
N ILE A 165 1.20 -9.15 7.27
CA ILE A 165 1.76 -8.30 6.22
C ILE A 165 1.46 -6.84 6.54
N VAL A 166 2.50 -6.00 6.49
CA VAL A 166 2.38 -4.54 6.55
C VAL A 166 2.96 -3.94 5.27
N HIS A 167 2.18 -3.12 4.58
CA HIS A 167 2.61 -2.31 3.44
C HIS A 167 2.74 -0.85 3.89
N VAL A 168 3.95 -0.31 3.84
CA VAL A 168 4.29 1.08 4.15
C VAL A 168 4.46 1.81 2.82
N ASP A 169 3.52 2.68 2.50
CA ASP A 169 3.43 3.44 1.24
C ASP A 169 3.03 4.88 1.56
N CYS A 170 3.88 5.55 2.34
CA CYS A 170 3.54 6.85 2.92
C CYS A 170 4.55 7.95 2.63
N ASP A 171 5.46 7.69 1.68
CA ASP A 171 6.48 8.55 1.07
C ASP A 171 7.49 9.17 2.06
N LEU A 172 6.99 9.91 3.05
CA LEU A 172 7.75 10.71 4.01
C LEU A 172 8.39 9.83 5.09
N TYR A 173 9.63 10.19 5.44
CA TYR A 173 10.35 9.59 6.57
C TYR A 173 9.57 9.72 7.87
N GLN A 174 8.99 10.88 8.17
CA GLN A 174 8.23 11.08 9.41
C GLN A 174 7.02 10.14 9.53
N SER A 175 6.32 9.91 8.41
CA SER A 175 5.16 9.03 8.36
C SER A 175 5.59 7.57 8.55
N ALA A 176 6.63 7.13 7.82
CA ALA A 176 7.16 5.77 7.93
C ALA A 176 7.72 5.49 9.34
N LYS A 177 8.44 6.45 9.92
CA LYS A 177 8.97 6.36 11.29
C LYS A 177 7.84 6.26 12.31
N GLU A 178 6.77 7.04 12.16
CA GLU A 178 5.60 6.96 13.04
C GLU A 178 4.92 5.59 12.96
N VAL A 179 4.63 5.11 11.75
CA VAL A 179 4.01 3.79 11.51
C VAL A 179 4.84 2.68 12.13
N LEU A 180 6.12 2.61 11.79
CA LEU A 180 7.02 1.58 12.29
C LEU A 180 7.12 1.64 13.82
N SER A 181 7.36 2.82 14.39
CA SER A 181 7.46 2.98 15.86
C SER A 181 6.18 2.53 16.58
N ASN A 182 5.01 2.84 16.00
CA ASN A 182 3.73 2.44 16.56
C ASN A 182 3.49 0.93 16.49
N LEU A 183 3.95 0.24 15.44
CA LEU A 183 3.89 -1.23 15.40
C LEU A 183 4.61 -1.86 16.60
N PHE A 184 5.83 -1.41 16.92
CA PHE A 184 6.56 -1.91 18.09
C PHE A 184 5.91 -1.47 19.40
N LYS A 185 5.54 -0.20 19.51
CA LYS A 185 4.92 0.38 20.71
C LYS A 185 3.63 -0.34 21.11
N TYR A 186 2.84 -0.78 20.13
CA TYR A 186 1.54 -1.44 20.35
C TYR A 186 1.64 -2.97 20.32
N ASP A 187 2.84 -3.54 20.40
CA ASP A 187 3.09 -5.00 20.35
C ASP A 187 2.47 -5.70 19.13
N LEU A 188 2.48 -5.04 17.97
CA LEU A 188 1.93 -5.58 16.72
C LEU A 188 2.96 -6.34 15.88
N VAL A 189 4.24 -6.28 16.24
CA VAL A 189 5.31 -6.99 15.55
C VAL A 189 5.34 -8.46 15.98
N GLN A 190 5.50 -9.37 15.01
CA GLN A 190 5.61 -10.81 15.23
C GLN A 190 6.69 -11.43 14.36
N ASP A 191 7.17 -12.61 14.78
CA ASP A 191 8.15 -13.39 14.03
C ASP A 191 7.57 -13.82 12.68
N GLY A 192 8.37 -13.72 11.62
CA GLY A 192 7.98 -14.07 10.26
C GLY A 192 7.12 -13.03 9.54
N MET A 193 6.65 -11.96 10.21
CA MET A 193 5.86 -10.91 9.54
C MET A 193 6.64 -10.31 8.36
N ILE A 194 5.92 -9.94 7.30
CA ILE A 194 6.49 -9.20 6.18
C ILE A 194 6.17 -7.72 6.33
N ILE A 195 7.20 -6.88 6.21
CA ILE A 195 7.04 -5.43 6.00
C ILE A 195 7.52 -5.10 4.59
N LEU A 196 6.62 -4.59 3.77
CA LEU A 196 6.90 -4.04 2.45
C LEU A 196 6.95 -2.52 2.53
N PHE A 197 7.89 -1.94 1.80
CA PHE A 197 8.13 -0.51 1.69
C PHE A 197 8.03 -0.13 0.22
N ASP A 198 7.09 0.75 -0.14
CA ASP A 198 6.94 1.16 -1.53
C ASP A 198 8.12 2.02 -1.99
N ASP A 199 8.58 2.94 -1.14
CA ASP A 199 9.55 3.97 -1.47
C ASP A 199 10.94 3.73 -0.88
N TYR A 200 11.29 2.47 -0.61
CA TYR A 200 12.55 2.12 0.06
C TYR A 200 13.80 2.70 -0.63
N ASN A 201 13.86 2.71 -1.96
CA ASN A 201 14.99 3.25 -2.74
C ASN A 201 14.75 4.65 -3.29
N CYS A 202 13.62 5.29 -2.99
CA CYS A 202 13.43 6.71 -3.24
C CYS A 202 14.47 7.52 -2.45
N GLY A 203 14.74 8.76 -2.87
CA GLY A 203 15.84 9.54 -2.31
C GLY A 203 17.23 9.00 -2.69
N ARG A 204 17.34 8.36 -3.87
CA ARG A 204 18.58 7.77 -4.42
C ARG A 204 19.13 6.62 -3.57
N ALA A 205 18.26 5.86 -2.92
CA ALA A 205 18.61 4.81 -1.96
C ALA A 205 19.59 5.29 -0.86
N ASN A 206 19.57 6.58 -0.54
CA ASN A 206 20.46 7.15 0.46
C ASN A 206 19.97 6.74 1.86
N PRO A 207 20.81 6.07 2.68
CA PRO A 207 20.39 5.58 4.00
C PRO A 207 20.07 6.70 5.01
N LYS A 208 20.29 7.97 4.65
CA LYS A 208 20.01 9.14 5.48
C LYS A 208 18.60 9.72 5.30
N PHE A 209 17.80 9.18 4.38
CA PHE A 209 16.47 9.70 4.04
C PHE A 209 15.42 8.60 3.92
N GLY A 210 14.15 9.01 3.89
CA GLY A 210 13.00 8.17 3.58
C GLY A 210 12.86 6.93 4.45
N GLU A 211 12.16 5.95 3.91
CA GLU A 211 11.81 4.70 4.60
C GLU A 211 13.04 3.88 5.00
N ARG A 212 14.12 3.95 4.21
CA ARG A 212 15.43 3.35 4.56
C ARG A 212 15.93 3.79 5.92
N ARG A 213 15.90 5.09 6.18
CA ARG A 213 16.34 5.64 7.45
C ARG A 213 15.36 5.29 8.56
N ALA A 214 14.06 5.36 8.30
CA ALA A 214 13.02 5.02 9.28
C ALA A 214 13.16 3.58 9.76
N LEU A 215 13.27 2.61 8.84
CA LEU A 215 13.51 1.20 9.17
C LEU A 215 14.77 1.06 10.02
N LYS A 216 15.89 1.64 9.59
CA LYS A 216 17.16 1.52 10.33
C LYS A 216 17.02 2.03 11.76
N GLU A 217 16.51 3.24 11.95
CA GLU A 217 16.41 3.84 13.28
C GLU A 217 15.43 3.08 14.18
N VAL A 218 14.29 2.61 13.67
CA VAL A 218 13.33 1.84 14.48
C VAL A 218 13.89 0.47 14.86
N MET A 219 14.58 -0.22 13.95
CA MET A 219 15.18 -1.51 14.29
C MET A 219 16.33 -1.36 15.30
N ASP A 220 17.15 -0.31 15.19
CA ASP A 220 18.19 0.00 16.17
C ASP A 220 17.59 0.26 17.59
N GLU A 221 16.39 0.83 17.66
CA GLU A 221 15.65 1.09 18.91
C GLU A 221 15.00 -0.18 19.50
N ASN A 222 14.86 -1.25 18.72
CA ASN A 222 14.14 -2.47 19.10
C ASN A 222 15.01 -3.73 18.93
N PRO A 223 16.08 -3.89 19.73
CA PRO A 223 17.10 -4.93 19.54
C PRO A 223 16.62 -6.38 19.79
N ASN A 224 15.40 -6.58 20.28
CA ASN A 224 14.80 -7.93 20.36
C ASN A 224 14.23 -8.40 19.02
N PHE A 225 14.40 -7.60 17.96
CA PHE A 225 13.98 -7.96 16.62
C PHE A 225 15.11 -7.64 15.64
N SER A 226 15.26 -8.48 14.62
CA SER A 226 16.07 -8.19 13.45
C SER A 226 15.22 -8.30 12.19
N HIS A 227 15.84 -8.04 11.04
CA HIS A 227 15.16 -8.14 9.76
C HIS A 227 16.11 -8.64 8.68
N SER A 228 15.58 -9.41 7.74
CA SER A 228 16.29 -9.82 6.52
C SER A 228 15.59 -9.27 5.29
N LEU A 229 16.35 -8.75 4.34
CA LEU A 229 15.82 -8.43 3.02
C LEU A 229 15.26 -9.70 2.38
N PHE A 230 13.99 -9.68 1.98
CA PHE A 230 13.34 -10.77 1.27
C PHE A 230 13.49 -10.62 -0.24
N PHE A 231 13.04 -9.48 -0.78
CA PHE A 231 13.24 -9.13 -2.19
C PHE A 231 13.05 -7.63 -2.43
N TYR A 232 13.53 -7.15 -3.57
CA TYR A 232 13.16 -5.85 -4.13
C TYR A 232 12.04 -6.02 -5.14
N TYR A 233 11.15 -5.04 -5.25
CA TYR A 233 10.13 -4.99 -6.28
C TYR A 233 10.12 -3.61 -6.92
N GLY A 234 10.02 -3.58 -8.25
CA GLY A 234 10.30 -2.35 -8.97
C GLY A 234 11.76 -1.95 -8.87
N TRP A 235 12.01 -0.65 -9.01
CA TRP A 235 13.31 -0.07 -8.68
C TRP A 235 13.30 0.57 -7.28
N HIS A 236 12.12 0.97 -6.79
CA HIS A 236 11.91 1.71 -5.55
C HIS A 236 11.59 0.82 -4.35
N GLY A 237 10.75 -0.21 -4.50
CA GLY A 237 10.24 -0.99 -3.37
C GLY A 237 11.13 -2.10 -2.83
N ALA A 238 10.92 -2.47 -1.57
CA ALA A 238 11.60 -3.57 -0.88
C ALA A 238 10.71 -4.27 0.14
N ALA A 239 10.85 -5.59 0.27
CA ALA A 239 10.18 -6.41 1.28
C ALA A 239 11.19 -6.99 2.27
N PHE A 240 10.87 -6.96 3.55
CA PHE A 240 11.67 -7.50 4.65
C PHE A 240 10.86 -8.50 5.46
N ILE A 241 11.52 -9.58 5.89
CA ILE A 241 11.00 -10.50 6.89
C ILE A 241 11.54 -10.05 8.24
N ILE A 242 10.68 -9.95 9.24
CA ILE A 242 11.03 -9.63 10.62
C ILE A 242 11.29 -10.91 11.40
N HIS A 243 12.36 -10.91 12.18
CA HIS A 243 12.73 -12.02 13.07
C HIS A 243 12.66 -11.55 14.51
N LYS A 244 12.01 -12.34 15.36
CA LYS A 244 12.06 -12.11 16.80
C LYS A 244 13.32 -12.78 17.33
N GLU A 245 14.19 -11.99 17.93
CA GLU A 245 15.39 -12.51 18.59
C GLU A 245 14.94 -13.14 19.92
N ASP A 246 15.17 -14.43 20.07
CA ASP A 246 15.05 -15.06 21.37
C ASP A 246 16.06 -14.41 22.32
N LYS A 247 15.59 -13.96 23.49
CA LYS A 247 16.52 -13.80 24.60
C LYS A 247 17.00 -15.21 24.92
N GLU A 248 18.19 -15.57 24.45
CA GLU A 248 18.85 -16.80 24.86
C GLU A 248 18.69 -16.96 26.39
N GLY A 249 18.20 -18.14 26.80
CA GLY A 249 18.05 -18.52 28.21
C GLY A 249 19.39 -18.72 28.89
#